data_AF-A0A8T0X520-F1
#
_entry.id   AF-A0A8T0X520-F1
#
_cell.length_a   1.000
_cell.length_b   1.000
_cell.length_c   1.000
_cell.angle_alpha   90.00
_cell.angle_beta   90.00
_cell.angle_gamma   90.00
#
_symmetry.space_group_name_H-M   'P 1'
#
loop_
_entity.id
_entity.type
_entity.pdbx_description
1 polymer ?
#
loop_
_entity_poly.entity_id
_entity_poly.type
_entity_poly.pdbx_seq_one_letter_code
_entity_poly.pdbx_strand_id
1 'polypeptide(L)'
;MRSPEPSLPAPARLVVVALLLAALTGGAVGVDGYGRARRLHMKNKVLEMFYHAYDNYMTYAFPHDELKPLTKSFTDSLSELGNLNLEHLPQDYNGSALTLVESLSSLVVLGNFTEFERGILWLSENLTFDVDARINLFECNIRLLGGLISAHLLAKDYSSQRKDGLYHDQLLHLADSLGNRFLPAFETPTGLPYAWINLKYGVMENETTETSTHQGVVGGSLILEMGVLSRLTGDSRYEAAALRALRKLWSMRSSLNLVGTTLDVFTGKWIEYSSGIGAGVYSFYEYLIKTYILFGSDEYWDMFHSAYLAVQKYFRHGPWYHDADMRTGEATHWQLTSHQAFWPGLQF
;
A
#
# COMPACT_ATOMS: atom_id res chain seq x y z
N MET A 1 -73.98 -52.16 -15.88
CA MET A 1 -73.52 -51.21 -16.91
C MET A 1 -73.21 -49.87 -16.27
N ARG A 2 -71.93 -49.61 -16.00
CA ARG A 2 -71.19 -48.34 -16.12
C ARG A 2 -69.78 -48.63 -15.59
N SER A 3 -68.80 -48.39 -16.44
CA SER A 3 -67.39 -48.72 -16.29
C SER A 3 -66.75 -47.95 -15.13
N PRO A 4 -65.87 -48.55 -14.31
CA PRO A 4 -65.02 -47.81 -13.39
C PRO A 4 -63.81 -47.25 -14.13
N GLU A 5 -63.46 -45.99 -13.83
CA GLU A 5 -62.21 -45.36 -14.27
C GLU A 5 -60.98 -46.18 -13.84
N PRO A 6 -59.90 -46.20 -14.63
CA PRO A 6 -58.71 -46.95 -14.27
C PRO A 6 -57.96 -46.26 -13.12
N SER A 7 -58.08 -46.81 -11.92
CA SER A 7 -57.17 -46.50 -10.82
C SER A 7 -55.78 -47.03 -11.16
N LEU A 8 -54.83 -46.13 -11.40
CA LEU A 8 -53.41 -46.47 -11.52
C LEU A 8 -52.96 -47.31 -10.31
N PRO A 9 -52.20 -48.41 -10.54
CA PRO A 9 -51.82 -49.34 -9.47
C PRO A 9 -50.92 -48.64 -8.44
N ALA A 10 -51.04 -49.05 -7.17
CA ALA A 10 -50.34 -48.49 -6.00
C ALA A 10 -48.83 -48.17 -6.18
N PRO A 11 -48.00 -48.94 -6.92
CA PRO A 11 -46.59 -48.57 -7.12
C PRO A 11 -46.39 -47.33 -8.00
N ALA A 12 -47.34 -46.99 -8.89
CA ALA A 12 -47.24 -45.79 -9.72
C ALA A 12 -47.47 -44.49 -8.92
N ARG A 13 -48.34 -44.53 -7.89
CA ARG A 13 -48.57 -43.38 -6.99
C ARG A 13 -47.38 -43.10 -6.07
N LEU A 14 -46.69 -44.14 -5.61
CA LEU A 14 -45.47 -44.01 -4.81
C LEU A 14 -44.29 -43.47 -5.62
N VAL A 15 -44.15 -43.86 -6.89
CA VAL A 15 -43.11 -43.32 -7.78
C VAL A 15 -43.38 -41.85 -8.12
N VAL A 16 -44.63 -41.48 -8.38
CA VAL A 16 -44.99 -40.07 -8.67
C VAL A 16 -44.83 -39.19 -7.43
N VAL A 17 -45.17 -39.68 -6.23
CA VAL A 17 -44.96 -38.95 -4.97
C VAL A 17 -43.46 -38.87 -4.63
N ALA A 18 -42.67 -39.91 -4.88
CA ALA A 18 -41.22 -39.88 -4.70
C ALA A 18 -40.53 -38.95 -5.71
N LEU A 19 -41.00 -38.88 -6.95
CA LEU A 19 -40.50 -37.95 -7.97
C LEU A 19 -40.90 -36.49 -7.67
N LEU A 20 -42.11 -36.26 -7.13
CA LEU A 20 -42.55 -34.93 -6.68
C LEU A 20 -41.82 -34.47 -5.40
N LEU A 21 -41.52 -35.38 -4.47
CA LEU A 21 -40.67 -35.10 -3.31
C LEU A 21 -39.22 -34.85 -3.73
N ALA A 22 -38.68 -35.60 -4.69
CA ALA A 22 -37.35 -35.35 -5.26
C ALA A 22 -37.29 -33.98 -5.99
N ALA A 23 -38.37 -33.57 -6.65
CA ALA A 23 -38.51 -32.26 -7.29
C ALA A 23 -38.67 -31.11 -6.28
N LEU A 24 -39.23 -31.36 -5.09
CA LEU A 24 -39.34 -30.39 -4.00
C LEU A 24 -38.08 -30.32 -3.11
N THR A 25 -37.26 -31.37 -3.08
CA THR A 25 -35.90 -31.36 -2.50
C THR A 25 -34.83 -30.93 -3.49
N GLY A 26 -35.20 -30.74 -4.76
CA GLY A 26 -34.46 -29.95 -5.73
C GLY A 26 -34.53 -28.48 -5.34
N GLY A 27 -34.08 -28.18 -4.12
CA GLY A 27 -33.79 -26.83 -3.68
C GLY A 27 -33.01 -26.17 -4.79
N ALA A 28 -33.50 -24.99 -5.18
CA ALA A 28 -32.83 -24.12 -6.12
C ALA A 28 -31.32 -24.25 -5.87
N VAL A 29 -30.62 -24.91 -6.80
CA VAL A 29 -29.19 -24.71 -6.95
C VAL A 29 -29.11 -23.29 -7.50
N GLY A 30 -29.35 -22.32 -6.61
CA GLY A 30 -28.81 -21.00 -6.75
C GLY A 30 -27.36 -21.26 -7.06
N VAL A 31 -26.92 -20.73 -8.19
CA VAL A 31 -25.51 -20.71 -8.57
C VAL A 31 -24.80 -20.02 -7.42
N ASP A 32 -24.34 -20.82 -6.45
CA ASP A 32 -23.68 -20.38 -5.24
C ASP A 32 -22.27 -19.99 -5.70
N GLY A 33 -22.19 -18.76 -6.25
CA GLY A 33 -21.07 -18.29 -7.05
C GLY A 33 -19.73 -18.54 -6.38
N TYR A 34 -19.71 -18.59 -5.05
CA TYR A 34 -18.61 -19.14 -4.26
C TYR A 34 -19.13 -19.70 -2.93
N GLY A 35 -19.66 -20.92 -2.89
CA GLY A 35 -20.17 -21.49 -1.63
C GLY A 35 -19.19 -21.50 -0.46
N ARG A 36 -19.71 -21.54 0.78
CA ARG A 36 -18.90 -21.44 2.02
C ARG A 36 -17.71 -22.40 2.02
N ALA A 37 -17.91 -23.63 1.55
CA ALA A 37 -16.85 -24.63 1.42
C ALA A 37 -15.73 -24.20 0.47
N ARG A 38 -16.07 -23.62 -0.68
CA ARG A 38 -15.10 -23.09 -1.64
C ARG A 38 -14.34 -21.90 -1.08
N ARG A 39 -15.02 -20.96 -0.38
CA ARG A 39 -14.35 -19.83 0.28
C ARG A 39 -13.36 -20.29 1.35
N LEU A 40 -13.74 -21.29 2.15
CA LEU A 40 -12.85 -21.85 3.17
C LEU A 40 -11.64 -22.58 2.55
N HIS A 41 -11.87 -23.35 1.48
CA HIS A 41 -10.79 -23.98 0.72
C HIS A 41 -9.81 -22.95 0.14
N MET A 42 -10.31 -21.90 -0.50
CA MET A 42 -9.46 -20.83 -1.06
C MET A 42 -8.71 -20.06 0.04
N LYS A 43 -9.36 -19.77 1.18
CA LYS A 43 -8.69 -19.18 2.36
C LYS A 43 -7.50 -20.04 2.80
N ASN A 44 -7.69 -21.35 2.94
CA ASN A 44 -6.62 -22.25 3.38
C ASN A 44 -5.49 -22.33 2.35
N LYS A 45 -5.81 -22.28 1.06
CA LYS A 45 -4.80 -22.24 0.00
C LYS A 45 -3.95 -20.97 0.05
N VAL A 46 -4.57 -19.81 0.31
CA VAL A 46 -3.83 -18.55 0.50
C VAL A 46 -2.93 -18.62 1.75
N LEU A 47 -3.40 -19.25 2.83
CA LEU A 47 -2.60 -19.48 4.03
C LEU A 47 -1.36 -20.33 3.75
N GLU A 48 -1.51 -21.42 3.00
CA GLU A 48 -0.40 -22.28 2.57
C GLU A 48 0.61 -21.52 1.71
N MET A 49 0.12 -20.71 0.76
CA MET A 49 0.98 -19.88 -0.09
C MET A 49 1.76 -18.82 0.70
N PHE A 50 1.12 -18.21 1.70
CA PHE A 50 1.78 -17.24 2.56
C PHE A 50 2.94 -17.89 3.33
N TYR A 51 2.71 -19.01 4.01
CA TYR A 51 3.79 -19.69 4.76
C TYR A 51 4.85 -20.27 3.85
N HIS A 52 4.48 -20.74 2.65
CA HIS A 52 5.47 -21.12 1.66
C HIS A 52 6.42 -19.94 1.35
N ALA A 53 5.91 -18.75 1.10
CA ALA A 53 6.76 -17.58 0.83
C ALA A 53 7.53 -17.13 2.08
N TYR A 54 6.84 -16.97 3.21
CA TYR A 54 7.39 -16.47 4.46
C TYR A 54 8.51 -17.39 5.00
N ASP A 55 8.27 -18.70 5.09
CA ASP A 55 9.25 -19.65 5.64
C ASP A 55 10.50 -19.73 4.74
N ASN A 56 10.33 -19.62 3.41
CA ASN A 56 11.47 -19.57 2.49
C ASN A 56 12.26 -18.27 2.64
N TYR A 57 11.59 -17.13 2.86
CA TYR A 57 12.28 -15.88 3.17
C TYR A 57 13.09 -16.00 4.46
N MET A 58 12.46 -16.48 5.54
CA MET A 58 13.11 -16.69 6.84
C MET A 58 14.30 -17.67 6.76
N THR A 59 14.28 -18.61 5.81
CA THR A 59 15.36 -19.60 5.63
C THR A 59 16.52 -19.09 4.78
N TYR A 60 16.23 -18.37 3.69
CA TYR A 60 17.22 -18.12 2.63
C TYR A 60 17.64 -16.66 2.48
N ALA A 61 16.85 -15.71 2.97
CA ALA A 61 17.08 -14.30 2.75
C ALA A 61 17.10 -13.48 4.03
N PHE A 62 16.48 -13.92 5.13
CA PHE A 62 16.56 -13.19 6.40
C PHE A 62 18.02 -13.05 6.88
N PRO A 63 18.49 -11.85 7.28
CA PRO A 63 17.75 -10.61 7.55
C PRO A 63 17.67 -9.58 6.40
N HIS A 64 18.03 -9.95 5.18
CA HIS A 64 18.01 -9.07 4.01
C HIS A 64 16.58 -8.64 3.62
N ASP A 65 16.49 -7.68 2.72
CA ASP A 65 15.20 -7.04 2.39
C ASP A 65 14.24 -7.99 1.64
N GLU A 66 14.70 -8.68 0.59
CA GLU A 66 13.85 -9.52 -0.26
C GLU A 66 14.53 -10.85 -0.64
N LEU A 67 13.72 -11.89 -0.81
CA LEU A 67 14.14 -13.20 -1.30
C LEU A 67 14.20 -13.23 -2.84
N LYS A 68 15.29 -13.74 -3.40
CA LYS A 68 15.39 -14.22 -4.78
C LYS A 68 15.09 -15.72 -4.82
N PRO A 69 13.83 -16.15 -5.06
CA PRO A 69 13.40 -17.52 -4.77
C PRO A 69 14.01 -18.57 -5.72
N LEU A 70 14.36 -18.19 -6.95
CA LEU A 70 14.97 -19.11 -7.92
C LEU A 70 16.43 -19.42 -7.57
N THR A 71 17.19 -18.42 -7.16
CA THR A 71 18.61 -18.55 -6.82
C THR A 71 18.85 -18.85 -5.35
N LYS A 72 17.80 -18.78 -4.51
CA LYS A 72 17.90 -18.89 -3.04
C LYS A 72 18.91 -17.91 -2.46
N SER A 73 18.88 -16.68 -2.98
CA SER A 73 19.71 -15.57 -2.53
C SER A 73 18.82 -14.39 -2.17
N PHE A 74 19.40 -13.22 -1.97
CA PHE A 74 18.68 -12.02 -1.54
C PHE A 74 19.02 -10.80 -2.39
N THR A 75 18.28 -9.72 -2.16
CA THR A 75 18.56 -8.34 -2.59
C THR A 75 18.18 -7.42 -1.47
N ASP A 76 18.96 -6.37 -1.28
CA ASP A 76 18.71 -5.33 -0.29
C ASP A 76 18.02 -4.14 -0.97
N SER A 77 16.78 -4.40 -1.40
CA SER A 77 16.00 -3.56 -2.31
C SER A 77 15.79 -2.13 -1.81
N LEU A 78 15.77 -1.89 -0.50
CA LEU A 78 15.62 -0.54 0.04
C LEU A 78 16.77 0.38 -0.38
N SER A 79 17.96 -0.20 -0.47
CA SER A 79 19.19 0.49 -0.87
C SER A 79 19.49 0.35 -2.37
N GLU A 80 19.01 -0.71 -3.02
CA GLU A 80 19.28 -1.01 -4.43
C GLU A 80 18.24 -0.35 -5.37
N LEU A 81 16.98 -0.21 -4.94
CA LEU A 81 15.91 0.29 -5.81
C LEU A 81 16.15 1.76 -6.15
N GLY A 82 16.48 2.01 -7.42
CA GLY A 82 16.78 3.33 -8.00
C GLY A 82 18.15 3.93 -7.62
N ASN A 83 18.94 3.25 -6.79
CA ASN A 83 20.37 3.54 -6.58
C ASN A 83 21.22 2.61 -7.46
N LEU A 84 21.12 2.78 -8.78
CA LEU A 84 21.73 1.87 -9.76
C LEU A 84 23.27 1.77 -9.65
N ASN A 85 23.91 2.79 -9.07
CA ASN A 85 25.36 2.83 -8.85
C ASN A 85 25.78 2.29 -7.47
N LEU A 86 24.83 1.88 -6.62
CA LEU A 86 25.08 1.46 -5.24
C LEU A 86 25.93 2.47 -4.46
N GLU A 87 25.69 3.76 -4.69
CA GLU A 87 26.39 4.84 -4.01
C GLU A 87 25.92 4.89 -2.55
N HIS A 88 26.86 5.07 -1.62
CA HIS A 88 26.58 5.07 -0.17
C HIS A 88 25.89 3.78 0.28
N LEU A 89 26.56 2.65 0.06
CA LEU A 89 26.18 1.36 0.63
C LEU A 89 27.40 0.72 1.31
N PRO A 90 27.41 0.63 2.65
CA PRO A 90 28.51 -0.01 3.38
C PRO A 90 28.61 -1.49 2.99
N GLN A 91 29.83 -2.03 2.95
CA GLN A 91 30.05 -3.46 2.64
C GLN A 91 29.43 -4.40 3.69
N ASP A 92 29.18 -3.88 4.89
CA ASP A 92 28.58 -4.58 6.03
C ASP A 92 27.07 -4.35 6.17
N TYR A 93 26.42 -3.69 5.19
CA TYR A 93 24.97 -3.56 5.18
C TYR A 93 24.32 -4.94 4.96
N ASN A 94 23.42 -5.31 5.88
CA ASN A 94 22.74 -6.61 5.89
C ASN A 94 21.21 -6.47 5.71
N GLY A 95 20.77 -5.42 5.02
CA GLY A 95 19.36 -5.11 4.84
C GLY A 95 18.68 -4.52 6.08
N SER A 96 17.40 -4.20 5.92
CA SER A 96 16.50 -3.67 6.97
C SER A 96 15.39 -4.66 7.32
N ALA A 97 15.55 -5.94 6.94
CA ALA A 97 14.53 -6.98 7.05
C ALA A 97 13.16 -6.56 6.49
N LEU A 98 13.16 -5.89 5.33
CA LEU A 98 11.97 -5.29 4.72
C LEU A 98 10.78 -6.26 4.62
N THR A 99 11.00 -7.47 4.09
CA THR A 99 9.95 -8.50 4.00
C THR A 99 9.40 -8.90 5.37
N LEU A 100 10.23 -8.95 6.42
CA LEU A 100 9.74 -9.22 7.77
C LEU A 100 8.81 -8.10 8.25
N VAL A 101 9.24 -6.84 8.11
CA VAL A 101 8.45 -5.66 8.50
C VAL A 101 7.09 -5.64 7.78
N GLU A 102 7.07 -5.89 6.47
CA GLU A 102 5.82 -5.95 5.69
C GLU A 102 4.92 -7.13 6.09
N SER A 103 5.52 -8.26 6.47
CA SER A 103 4.78 -9.47 6.85
C SER A 103 4.14 -9.42 8.23
N LEU A 104 4.59 -8.54 9.14
CA LEU A 104 4.09 -8.46 10.52
C LEU A 104 2.56 -8.29 10.59
N SER A 105 2.02 -7.34 9.84
CA SER A 105 0.57 -7.09 9.81
C SER A 105 -0.21 -8.29 9.25
N SER A 106 0.36 -8.96 8.25
CA SER A 106 -0.23 -10.18 7.68
C SER A 106 -0.22 -11.34 8.67
N LEU A 107 0.86 -11.52 9.44
CA LEU A 107 0.95 -12.55 10.48
C LEU A 107 -0.18 -12.41 11.52
N VAL A 108 -0.49 -11.17 11.92
CA VAL A 108 -1.62 -10.89 12.82
C VAL A 108 -2.95 -11.25 12.18
N VAL A 109 -3.20 -10.81 10.93
CA VAL A 109 -4.45 -11.11 10.20
C VAL A 109 -4.64 -12.63 10.00
N LEU A 110 -3.54 -13.36 9.81
CA LEU A 110 -3.55 -14.82 9.66
C LEU A 110 -3.58 -15.56 11.01
N GLY A 111 -3.47 -14.84 12.14
CA GLY A 111 -3.59 -15.37 13.49
C GLY A 111 -2.33 -16.01 14.07
N ASN A 112 -1.15 -15.77 13.48
CA ASN A 112 0.12 -16.29 13.96
C ASN A 112 0.86 -15.26 14.82
N PHE A 113 0.34 -15.12 16.04
CA PHE A 113 0.84 -14.17 17.02
C PHE A 113 2.22 -14.55 17.57
N THR A 114 2.54 -15.84 17.65
CA THR A 114 3.86 -16.31 18.11
C THR A 114 4.97 -15.81 17.19
N GLU A 115 4.76 -15.92 15.88
CA GLU A 115 5.73 -15.45 14.88
C GLU A 115 5.80 -13.92 14.86
N PHE A 116 4.66 -13.25 15.01
CA PHE A 116 4.58 -11.81 15.12
C PHE A 116 5.41 -11.28 16.31
N GLU A 117 5.26 -11.86 17.51
CA GLU A 117 6.03 -11.48 18.69
C GLU A 117 7.54 -11.72 18.48
N ARG A 118 7.92 -12.84 17.85
CA ARG A 118 9.31 -13.13 17.49
C ARG A 118 9.90 -12.07 16.55
N GLY A 119 9.13 -11.66 15.54
CA GLY A 119 9.52 -10.61 14.60
C GLY A 119 9.71 -9.26 15.29
N ILE A 120 8.81 -8.88 16.20
CA ILE A 120 8.93 -7.62 16.97
C ILE A 120 10.21 -7.61 17.81
N LEU A 121 10.48 -8.69 18.53
CA LEU A 121 11.67 -8.79 19.39
C LEU A 121 12.94 -8.64 18.56
N TRP A 122 13.06 -9.40 17.46
CA TRP A 122 14.22 -9.32 16.59
C TRP A 122 14.40 -7.92 16.00
N LEU A 123 13.33 -7.28 15.50
CA LEU A 123 13.42 -5.92 14.96
C LEU A 123 13.87 -4.92 16.04
N SER A 124 13.37 -5.06 17.27
CA SER A 124 13.74 -4.15 18.36
C SER A 124 15.21 -4.29 18.80
N GLU A 125 15.79 -5.47 18.65
CA GLU A 125 17.17 -5.76 19.06
C GLU A 125 18.20 -5.53 17.93
N ASN A 126 17.79 -5.71 16.67
CA ASN A 126 18.71 -5.77 15.54
C ASN A 126 18.53 -4.64 14.51
N LEU A 127 17.33 -4.06 14.37
CA LEU A 127 17.08 -3.05 13.35
C LEU A 127 17.56 -1.67 13.81
N THR A 128 18.50 -1.11 13.05
CA THR A 128 18.97 0.26 13.23
C THR A 128 18.91 1.03 11.92
N PHE A 129 18.42 2.26 11.99
CA PHE A 129 18.43 3.19 10.86
C PHE A 129 19.64 4.12 10.88
N ASP A 130 20.64 3.86 11.73
CA ASP A 130 21.90 4.63 11.75
C ASP A 130 22.94 4.07 10.78
N VAL A 131 22.56 4.01 9.50
CA VAL A 131 23.38 3.43 8.43
C VAL A 131 23.63 4.49 7.37
N ASP A 132 24.85 4.53 6.84
CA ASP A 132 25.23 5.37 5.68
C ASP A 132 24.65 4.78 4.39
N ALA A 133 23.32 4.70 4.31
CA ALA A 133 22.57 4.12 3.21
C ALA A 133 21.73 5.21 2.53
N ARG A 134 21.95 5.42 1.23
CA ARG A 134 21.08 6.26 0.39
C ARG A 134 19.85 5.47 -0.05
N ILE A 135 18.67 5.96 0.34
CA ILE A 135 17.39 5.27 0.14
C ILE A 135 16.35 6.17 -0.53
N ASN A 136 15.36 5.55 -1.16
CA ASN A 136 14.20 6.28 -1.67
C ASN A 136 13.23 6.60 -0.52
N LEU A 137 12.93 7.88 -0.33
CA LEU A 137 12.07 8.35 0.76
C LEU A 137 10.65 7.77 0.67
N PHE A 138 10.08 7.73 -0.53
CA PHE A 138 8.72 7.24 -0.76
C PHE A 138 8.60 5.74 -0.43
N GLU A 139 9.50 4.91 -0.95
CA GLU A 139 9.48 3.47 -0.71
C GLU A 139 9.70 3.15 0.77
N CYS A 140 10.64 3.84 1.41
CA CYS A 140 10.91 3.67 2.84
C CYS A 140 9.70 4.10 3.69
N ASN A 141 9.00 5.17 3.32
CA ASN A 141 7.79 5.60 4.00
C ASN A 141 6.67 4.56 3.89
N ILE A 142 6.31 4.12 2.69
CA ILE A 142 5.15 3.23 2.51
C ILE A 142 5.41 1.82 3.03
N ARG A 143 6.66 1.33 2.95
CA ARG A 143 7.01 -0.05 3.32
C ARG A 143 7.45 -0.16 4.77
N LEU A 144 8.50 0.58 5.16
CA LEU A 144 9.05 0.50 6.52
C LEU A 144 8.20 1.29 7.51
N LEU A 145 8.00 2.60 7.29
CA LEU A 145 7.24 3.41 8.25
C LEU A 145 5.78 2.93 8.35
N GLY A 146 5.14 2.70 7.21
CA GLY A 146 3.79 2.13 7.13
C GLY A 146 3.68 0.75 7.78
N GLY A 147 4.64 -0.14 7.51
CA GLY A 147 4.70 -1.48 8.11
C GLY A 147 4.87 -1.45 9.64
N LEU A 148 5.80 -0.63 10.14
CA LEU A 148 6.04 -0.46 11.58
C LEU A 148 4.83 0.14 12.31
N ILE A 149 4.19 1.16 11.74
CA ILE A 149 2.99 1.79 12.31
C ILE A 149 1.82 0.80 12.32
N SER A 150 1.58 0.09 11.21
CA SER A 150 0.52 -0.91 11.12
C SER A 150 0.71 -2.02 12.14
N ALA A 151 1.92 -2.57 12.23
CA ALA A 151 2.28 -3.58 13.22
C ALA A 151 2.18 -3.05 14.65
N HIS A 152 2.55 -1.80 14.93
CA HIS A 152 2.38 -1.17 16.24
C HIS A 152 0.91 -1.11 16.66
N LEU A 153 0.03 -0.63 15.78
CA LEU A 153 -1.40 -0.51 16.08
C LEU A 153 -2.02 -1.89 16.37
N LEU A 154 -1.67 -2.89 15.56
CA LEU A 154 -2.11 -4.28 15.75
C LEU A 154 -1.54 -4.90 17.03
N ALA A 155 -0.27 -4.62 17.36
CA ALA A 155 0.35 -5.07 18.59
C ALA A 155 -0.32 -4.45 19.83
N LYS A 156 -0.67 -3.16 19.79
CA LYS A 156 -1.41 -2.49 20.87
C LYS A 156 -2.80 -3.07 21.06
N ASP A 157 -3.56 -3.26 19.99
CA ASP A 157 -4.89 -3.86 20.08
C ASP A 157 -4.80 -5.28 20.67
N TYR A 158 -3.89 -6.10 20.16
CA TYR A 158 -3.66 -7.46 20.66
C TYR A 158 -3.22 -7.49 22.13
N SER A 159 -2.23 -6.66 22.50
CA SER A 159 -1.69 -6.57 23.86
C SER A 159 -2.77 -6.10 24.84
N SER A 160 -3.61 -5.14 24.46
CA SER A 160 -4.71 -4.66 25.30
C SER A 160 -5.75 -5.73 25.65
N GLN A 161 -5.91 -6.73 24.79
CA GLN A 161 -6.86 -7.83 24.98
C GLN A 161 -6.29 -8.96 25.87
N ARG A 162 -4.98 -8.98 26.14
CA ARG A 162 -4.30 -10.00 26.96
C ARG A 162 -3.71 -9.39 28.23
N LYS A 163 -3.94 -10.02 29.38
CA LYS A 163 -3.42 -9.55 30.68
C LYS A 163 -1.88 -9.58 30.80
N ASP A 164 -1.21 -10.29 29.90
CA ASP A 164 0.25 -10.52 29.91
C ASP A 164 0.98 -9.80 28.77
N GLY A 165 0.39 -8.73 28.20
CA GLY A 165 0.92 -8.03 27.03
C GLY A 165 2.35 -7.53 27.22
N LEU A 166 3.31 -8.20 26.56
CA LEU A 166 4.76 -7.90 26.59
C LEU A 166 5.20 -6.83 25.58
N TYR A 167 4.26 -6.18 24.89
CA TYR A 167 4.57 -5.16 23.90
C TYR A 167 4.79 -3.79 24.55
N HIS A 168 5.99 -3.22 24.36
CA HIS A 168 6.41 -1.97 25.01
C HIS A 168 6.73 -0.87 23.98
N ASP A 169 5.85 -0.67 23.00
CA ASP A 169 5.97 0.40 21.99
C ASP A 169 7.28 0.39 21.18
N GLN A 170 7.98 -0.75 21.15
CA GLN A 170 9.27 -0.92 20.48
C GLN A 170 9.21 -0.52 19.00
N LEU A 171 8.14 -0.90 18.30
CA LEU A 171 7.98 -0.54 16.88
C LEU A 171 7.67 0.95 16.69
N LEU A 172 7.02 1.60 17.66
CA LEU A 172 6.78 3.04 17.60
C LEU A 172 8.09 3.81 17.79
N HIS A 173 9.00 3.34 18.66
CA HIS A 173 10.34 3.92 18.78
C HIS A 173 11.14 3.80 17.48
N LEU A 174 11.05 2.67 16.78
CA LEU A 174 11.67 2.50 15.47
C LEU A 174 11.03 3.44 14.43
N ALA A 175 9.69 3.53 14.41
CA ALA A 175 8.95 4.43 13.51
C ALA A 175 9.29 5.91 13.75
N ASP A 176 9.42 6.33 15.01
CA ASP A 176 9.79 7.70 15.39
C ASP A 176 11.25 8.01 15.01
N SER A 177 12.17 7.06 15.20
CA SER A 177 13.56 7.18 14.73
C SER A 177 13.63 7.37 13.21
N LEU A 178 12.84 6.60 12.47
CA LEU A 178 12.78 6.70 11.00
C LEU A 178 12.12 8.02 10.55
N GLY A 179 11.01 8.42 11.17
CA GLY A 179 10.33 9.68 10.89
C GLY A 179 11.22 10.91 11.13
N ASN A 180 12.02 10.92 12.20
CA ASN A 180 12.99 12.00 12.45
C ASN A 180 14.03 12.11 11.33
N ARG A 181 14.48 10.98 10.77
CA ARG A 181 15.43 10.93 9.64
C ARG A 181 14.82 11.41 8.32
N PHE A 182 13.50 11.41 8.20
CA PHE A 182 12.80 11.93 7.02
C PHE A 182 12.67 13.46 7.02
N LEU A 183 12.64 14.10 8.20
CA LEU A 183 12.41 15.55 8.31
C LEU A 183 13.40 16.42 7.49
N PRO A 184 14.71 16.13 7.45
CA PRO A 184 15.66 16.89 6.62
C PRO A 184 15.30 16.89 5.13
N ALA A 185 14.61 15.86 4.63
CA ALA A 185 14.18 15.80 3.23
C ALA A 185 13.29 16.99 2.86
N PHE A 186 12.49 17.49 3.81
CA PHE A 186 11.53 18.56 3.60
C PHE A 186 12.14 19.97 3.74
N GLU A 187 13.43 20.07 4.05
CA GLU A 187 14.16 21.34 4.20
C GLU A 187 14.56 21.92 2.84
N THR A 188 13.57 22.09 1.95
CA THR A 188 13.74 22.72 0.64
C THR A 188 13.06 24.09 0.62
N PRO A 189 13.47 25.02 -0.28
CA PRO A 189 12.82 26.32 -0.42
C PRO A 189 11.31 26.24 -0.72
N THR A 190 10.86 25.16 -1.36
CA THR A 190 9.44 24.95 -1.69
C THR A 190 8.70 24.18 -0.59
N GLY A 191 9.41 23.49 0.29
CA GLY A 191 8.86 22.55 1.27
C GLY A 191 8.46 21.19 0.69
N LEU A 192 8.76 20.92 -0.59
CA LEU A 192 8.64 19.59 -1.19
C LEU A 192 9.86 18.74 -0.81
N PRO A 193 9.68 17.46 -0.46
CA PRO A 193 10.81 16.64 -0.03
C PRO A 193 11.69 16.21 -1.20
N TYR A 194 12.97 15.95 -0.93
CA TYR A 194 13.83 15.20 -1.86
C TYR A 194 13.32 13.77 -2.05
N ALA A 195 13.50 13.23 -3.25
CA ALA A 195 13.25 11.81 -3.55
C ALA A 195 14.15 10.85 -2.76
N TRP A 196 15.37 11.29 -2.49
CA TRP A 196 16.43 10.47 -1.90
C TRP A 196 16.95 11.11 -0.64
N ILE A 197 17.23 10.28 0.35
CA ILE A 197 17.88 10.68 1.59
C ILE A 197 18.88 9.62 2.03
N ASN A 198 19.91 10.06 2.73
CA ASN A 198 20.79 9.18 3.48
C ASN A 198 20.23 9.00 4.90
N LEU A 199 20.11 7.76 5.35
CA LEU A 199 19.56 7.46 6.67
C LEU A 199 20.40 8.05 7.82
N LYS A 200 21.71 8.14 7.67
CA LYS A 200 22.63 8.66 8.70
C LYS A 200 22.88 10.15 8.59
N TYR A 201 23.14 10.64 7.39
CA TYR A 201 23.57 12.02 7.15
C TYR A 201 22.45 12.96 6.69
N GLY A 202 21.25 12.44 6.39
CA GLY A 202 20.15 13.23 5.86
C GLY A 202 20.31 13.52 4.36
N VAL A 203 20.11 14.77 3.95
CA VAL A 203 20.24 15.16 2.53
C VAL A 203 21.71 15.36 2.17
N MET A 204 22.17 14.67 1.13
CA MET A 204 23.54 14.77 0.60
C MET A 204 23.75 16.11 -0.14
N GLU A 205 24.95 16.71 -0.07
CA GLU A 205 25.23 18.04 -0.65
C GLU A 205 24.97 18.13 -2.16
N ASN A 206 25.14 17.03 -2.91
CA ASN A 206 24.95 16.95 -4.35
C ASN A 206 23.72 16.13 -4.74
N GLU A 207 22.72 16.02 -3.86
CA GLU A 207 21.53 15.22 -4.12
C GLU A 207 20.68 15.80 -5.25
N THR A 208 20.06 14.91 -6.03
CA THR A 208 19.25 15.30 -7.18
C THR A 208 17.98 16.04 -6.74
N THR A 209 17.76 17.22 -7.32
CA THR A 209 16.57 18.04 -7.09
C THR A 209 15.38 17.62 -7.95
N GLU A 210 15.64 16.85 -9.00
CA GLU A 210 14.62 16.24 -9.84
C GLU A 210 13.95 15.10 -9.09
N THR A 211 12.64 15.08 -9.16
CA THR A 211 11.86 14.24 -8.27
C THR A 211 10.53 13.97 -8.98
N SER A 212 10.25 12.70 -9.23
CA SER A 212 8.98 12.32 -9.89
C SER A 212 7.83 12.35 -8.89
N THR A 213 6.62 12.62 -9.35
CA THR A 213 5.28 12.46 -8.72
C THR A 213 5.03 11.08 -8.12
N HIS A 214 5.98 10.15 -8.31
CA HIS A 214 6.01 8.88 -7.63
C HIS A 214 7.25 8.69 -6.74
N GLN A 215 8.44 9.11 -7.16
CA GLN A 215 9.70 8.83 -6.45
C GLN A 215 10.19 9.94 -5.53
N GLY A 216 9.55 11.11 -5.51
CA GLY A 216 9.77 12.08 -4.42
C GLY A 216 8.84 13.30 -4.36
N VAL A 217 7.93 13.43 -5.30
CA VAL A 217 6.75 14.25 -5.21
C VAL A 217 5.72 13.18 -4.92
N VAL A 218 5.02 13.16 -3.81
CA VAL A 218 3.93 14.07 -3.51
C VAL A 218 3.83 14.07 -1.99
N GLY A 219 3.76 15.23 -1.36
CA GLY A 219 3.36 15.32 0.06
C GLY A 219 2.00 14.71 0.39
N GLY A 220 1.26 14.23 -0.61
CA GLY A 220 0.12 13.34 -0.46
C GLY A 220 0.52 11.93 -0.02
N SER A 221 1.51 11.29 -0.64
CA SER A 221 1.82 9.87 -0.37
C SER A 221 2.73 9.62 0.83
N LEU A 222 2.91 10.64 1.67
CA LEU A 222 3.59 10.58 2.96
C LEU A 222 2.66 10.97 4.12
N ILE A 223 1.53 11.65 3.84
CA ILE A 223 0.69 12.25 4.89
C ILE A 223 -0.08 11.21 5.71
N LEU A 224 -0.36 10.01 5.17
CA LEU A 224 -0.99 8.96 5.97
C LEU A 224 -0.05 8.49 7.09
N GLU A 225 1.15 8.02 6.74
CA GLU A 225 2.09 7.46 7.71
C GLU A 225 2.62 8.55 8.64
N MET A 226 3.05 9.69 8.10
CA MET A 226 3.55 10.81 8.92
C MET A 226 2.43 11.45 9.78
N GLY A 227 1.20 11.47 9.29
CA GLY A 227 0.03 11.94 10.04
C GLY A 227 -0.34 11.00 11.18
N VAL A 228 -0.31 9.68 10.96
CA VAL A 228 -0.52 8.71 12.02
C VAL A 228 0.63 8.75 13.02
N LEU A 229 1.89 8.84 12.56
CA LEU A 229 3.06 8.97 13.43
C LEU A 229 2.91 10.16 14.37
N SER A 230 2.51 11.33 13.86
CA SER A 230 2.28 12.53 14.68
C SER A 230 1.24 12.32 15.78
N ARG A 231 0.15 11.62 15.46
CA ARG A 231 -0.91 11.31 16.43
C ARG A 231 -0.45 10.31 17.48
N LEU A 232 0.42 9.36 17.12
CA LEU A 232 0.95 8.33 18.02
C LEU A 232 2.06 8.86 18.94
N THR A 233 2.96 9.69 18.43
CA THR A 233 4.09 10.25 19.19
C THR A 233 3.74 11.56 19.90
N GLY A 234 2.70 12.27 19.44
CA GLY A 234 2.36 13.61 19.88
C GLY A 234 3.21 14.72 19.23
N ASP A 235 4.13 14.36 18.32
CA ASP A 235 4.96 15.33 17.61
C ASP A 235 4.31 15.75 16.29
N SER A 236 3.82 16.99 16.22
CA SER A 236 3.15 17.53 15.03
C SER A 236 4.08 17.79 13.84
N ARG A 237 5.41 17.71 14.00
CA ARG A 237 6.36 18.05 12.93
C ARG A 237 6.20 17.15 11.71
N TYR A 238 5.88 15.87 11.90
CA TYR A 238 5.75 14.91 10.80
C TYR A 238 4.54 15.25 9.90
N GLU A 239 3.36 15.39 10.49
CA GLU A 239 2.12 15.74 9.78
C GLU A 239 2.23 17.12 9.16
N ALA A 240 2.80 18.09 9.88
CA ALA A 240 2.98 19.44 9.38
C ALA A 240 3.89 19.47 8.16
N ALA A 241 4.97 18.69 8.12
CA ALA A 241 5.88 18.61 6.97
C ALA A 241 5.19 18.00 5.75
N ALA A 242 4.55 16.84 5.91
CA ALA A 242 3.84 16.17 4.82
C ALA A 242 2.67 17.02 4.28
N LEU A 243 1.88 17.64 5.15
CA LEU A 243 0.75 18.49 4.76
C LEU A 243 1.21 19.73 4.00
N ARG A 244 2.33 20.34 4.42
CA ARG A 244 2.94 21.47 3.70
C ARG A 244 3.31 21.07 2.27
N ALA A 245 3.96 19.91 2.12
CA ALA A 245 4.34 19.38 0.81
C ALA A 245 3.10 19.07 -0.05
N LEU A 246 2.03 18.50 0.53
CA LEU A 246 0.78 18.23 -0.18
C LEU A 246 0.14 19.51 -0.69
N ARG A 247 -0.04 20.50 0.18
CA ARG A 247 -0.63 21.80 -0.17
C ARG A 247 0.21 22.52 -1.22
N LYS A 248 1.54 22.47 -1.11
CA LYS A 248 2.44 23.05 -2.10
C LYS A 248 2.25 22.40 -3.46
N LEU A 249 2.22 21.07 -3.52
CA LEU A 249 1.97 20.37 -4.77
C LEU A 249 0.59 20.72 -5.35
N TRP A 250 -0.45 20.71 -4.52
CA TRP A 250 -1.80 21.06 -4.98
C TRP A 250 -1.85 22.48 -5.55
N SER A 251 -1.08 23.41 -4.99
CA SER A 251 -0.97 24.78 -5.53
C SER A 251 -0.28 24.86 -6.91
N MET A 252 0.48 23.84 -7.30
CA MET A 252 1.23 23.77 -8.56
C MET A 252 0.44 23.08 -9.69
N ARG A 253 -0.78 22.60 -9.43
CA ARG A 253 -1.65 22.00 -10.45
C ARG A 253 -1.96 22.99 -11.58
N SER A 254 -2.29 22.46 -12.75
CA SER A 254 -2.75 23.29 -13.86
C SER A 254 -4.15 23.86 -13.60
N SER A 255 -4.59 24.81 -14.45
CA SER A 255 -5.98 25.31 -14.46
C SER A 255 -7.01 24.20 -14.73
N LEU A 256 -6.57 23.04 -15.20
CA LEU A 256 -7.38 21.85 -15.44
C LEU A 256 -7.46 20.92 -14.22
N ASN A 257 -6.83 21.30 -13.09
CA ASN A 257 -6.62 20.48 -11.89
C ASN A 257 -5.79 19.20 -12.15
N LEU A 258 -4.91 19.21 -13.16
CA LEU A 258 -3.98 18.13 -13.45
C LEU A 258 -2.61 18.39 -12.81
N VAL A 259 -1.89 17.33 -12.47
CA VAL A 259 -0.53 17.37 -11.91
C VAL A 259 0.43 16.61 -12.83
N GLY A 260 1.63 17.14 -13.04
CA GLY A 260 2.65 16.50 -13.88
C GLY A 260 3.28 15.27 -13.22
N THR A 261 4.14 14.57 -13.94
CA THR A 261 4.86 13.37 -13.47
C THR A 261 6.20 13.67 -12.82
N THR A 262 6.86 14.79 -13.14
CA THR A 262 8.19 15.11 -12.59
C THR A 262 8.36 16.61 -12.38
N LEU A 263 8.89 17.02 -11.23
CA LEU A 263 9.21 18.42 -10.92
C LEU A 263 10.58 18.56 -10.24
N ASP A 264 11.08 19.78 -10.22
CA ASP A 264 12.26 20.18 -9.47
C ASP A 264 11.86 20.78 -8.11
N VAL A 265 12.33 20.19 -7.01
CA VAL A 265 11.91 20.55 -5.64
C VAL A 265 12.47 21.88 -5.15
N PHE A 266 13.50 22.43 -5.80
CA PHE A 266 14.08 23.73 -5.45
C PHE A 266 13.32 24.88 -6.10
N THR A 267 13.05 24.74 -7.39
CA THR A 267 12.42 25.76 -8.22
C THR A 267 10.89 25.67 -8.15
N GLY A 268 10.35 24.51 -7.80
CA GLY A 268 8.91 24.25 -7.83
C GLY A 268 8.34 24.31 -9.24
N LYS A 269 9.11 23.86 -10.24
CA LYS A 269 8.70 23.83 -11.65
C LYS A 269 8.57 22.40 -12.14
N TRP A 270 7.55 22.16 -12.96
CA TRP A 270 7.38 20.89 -13.66
C TRP A 270 8.47 20.72 -14.72
N ILE A 271 9.14 19.57 -14.67
CA ILE A 271 10.11 19.10 -15.67
C ILE A 271 9.36 18.31 -16.73
N GLU A 272 8.48 17.40 -16.29
CA GLU A 272 7.64 16.58 -17.17
C GLU A 272 6.15 16.88 -16.94
N TYR A 273 5.49 17.27 -18.02
CA TYR A 273 4.10 17.71 -18.04
C TYR A 273 3.11 16.58 -18.34
N SER A 274 3.60 15.33 -18.50
CA SER A 274 2.72 14.17 -18.63
C SER A 274 1.91 14.00 -17.36
N SER A 275 0.63 13.64 -17.49
CA SER A 275 -0.29 13.46 -16.38
C SER A 275 -1.17 12.25 -16.66
N GLY A 276 -1.48 11.48 -15.62
CA GLY A 276 -2.27 10.28 -15.75
C GLY A 276 -2.71 9.72 -14.41
N ILE A 277 -3.24 8.51 -14.44
CA ILE A 277 -3.55 7.71 -13.24
C ILE A 277 -2.58 6.54 -13.04
N GLY A 278 -1.62 6.37 -13.95
CA GLY A 278 -0.67 5.26 -13.90
C GLY A 278 0.52 5.50 -12.98
N ALA A 279 1.56 4.68 -13.19
CA ALA A 279 2.87 4.87 -12.56
C ALA A 279 3.31 6.33 -12.70
N GLY A 280 3.76 6.93 -11.60
CA GLY A 280 4.07 8.36 -11.58
C GLY A 280 3.06 9.19 -10.81
N VAL A 281 1.77 8.86 -10.76
CA VAL A 281 0.76 9.75 -10.12
C VAL A 281 -0.29 8.99 -9.28
N TYR A 282 -0.41 7.67 -9.45
CA TYR A 282 -1.48 6.86 -8.86
C TYR A 282 -1.72 7.09 -7.36
N SER A 283 -0.67 7.03 -6.53
CA SER A 283 -0.79 7.07 -5.07
C SER A 283 -1.24 8.43 -4.54
N PHE A 284 -1.06 9.51 -5.31
CA PHE A 284 -1.57 10.84 -4.97
C PHE A 284 -3.08 10.81 -4.72
N TYR A 285 -3.84 10.27 -5.68
CA TYR A 285 -5.29 10.23 -5.59
C TYR A 285 -5.76 9.32 -4.46
N GLU A 286 -5.05 8.21 -4.26
CA GLU A 286 -5.34 7.25 -3.19
C GLU A 286 -5.16 7.87 -1.80
N TYR A 287 -4.08 8.62 -1.58
CA TYR A 287 -3.84 9.25 -0.29
C TYR A 287 -4.83 10.35 0.01
N LEU A 288 -5.22 11.19 -0.96
CA LEU A 288 -6.22 12.24 -0.71
C LEU A 288 -7.53 11.67 -0.15
N ILE A 289 -8.03 10.58 -0.73
CA ILE A 289 -9.28 9.98 -0.23
C ILE A 289 -9.06 9.21 1.07
N LYS A 290 -7.95 8.49 1.22
CA LYS A 290 -7.64 7.78 2.45
C LYS A 290 -7.40 8.73 3.63
N THR A 291 -6.77 9.88 3.42
CA THR A 291 -6.52 10.87 4.47
C THR A 291 -7.81 11.58 4.86
N TYR A 292 -8.71 11.82 3.90
CA TYR A 292 -10.07 12.25 4.21
C TYR A 292 -10.77 11.25 5.12
N ILE A 293 -10.74 9.95 4.78
CA ILE A 293 -11.37 8.89 5.59
C ILE A 293 -10.73 8.80 6.98
N LEU A 294 -9.40 8.90 7.07
CA LEU A 294 -8.67 8.68 8.31
C LEU A 294 -8.66 9.90 9.25
N PHE A 295 -8.55 11.11 8.69
CA PHE A 295 -8.38 12.34 9.46
C PHE A 295 -9.61 13.26 9.43
N GLY A 296 -10.55 13.05 8.50
CA GLY A 296 -11.84 13.74 8.46
C GLY A 296 -11.80 15.21 8.02
N SER A 297 -10.71 15.68 7.40
CA SER A 297 -10.62 17.08 6.94
C SER A 297 -11.17 17.23 5.53
N ASP A 298 -12.14 18.13 5.35
CA ASP A 298 -12.79 18.45 4.07
C ASP A 298 -11.79 18.91 3.00
N GLU A 299 -10.65 19.49 3.39
CA GLU A 299 -9.60 19.90 2.46
C GLU A 299 -9.12 18.74 1.57
N TYR A 300 -8.98 17.54 2.13
CA TYR A 300 -8.56 16.37 1.38
C TYR A 300 -9.63 15.90 0.39
N TRP A 301 -10.90 16.00 0.79
CA TRP A 301 -12.03 15.67 -0.08
C TRP A 301 -12.13 16.65 -1.25
N ASP A 302 -12.01 17.96 -1.01
CA ASP A 302 -12.07 18.98 -2.04
C ASP A 302 -10.95 18.81 -3.08
N MET A 303 -9.74 18.48 -2.61
CA MET A 303 -8.61 18.13 -3.48
C MET A 303 -8.92 16.89 -4.31
N PHE A 304 -9.37 15.79 -3.67
CA PHE A 304 -9.68 14.54 -4.34
C PHE A 304 -10.79 14.71 -5.37
N HIS A 305 -11.89 15.35 -5.00
CA HIS A 305 -13.05 15.55 -5.84
C HIS A 305 -12.69 16.37 -7.10
N SER A 306 -11.94 17.46 -6.92
CA SER A 306 -11.46 18.29 -8.03
C SER A 306 -10.55 17.50 -8.99
N ALA A 307 -9.64 16.71 -8.44
CA ALA A 307 -8.72 15.88 -9.21
C ALA A 307 -9.45 14.74 -9.94
N TYR A 308 -10.41 14.10 -9.28
CA TYR A 308 -11.25 13.04 -9.83
C TYR A 308 -12.06 13.52 -11.03
N LEU A 309 -12.70 14.69 -10.92
CA LEU A 309 -13.44 15.28 -12.05
C LEU A 309 -12.53 15.57 -13.25
N ALA A 310 -11.30 16.02 -12.99
CA ALA A 310 -10.32 16.23 -14.05
C ALA A 310 -9.93 14.91 -14.73
N VAL A 311 -9.64 13.86 -13.95
CA VAL A 311 -9.36 12.51 -14.47
C VAL A 311 -10.49 12.00 -15.36
N GLN A 312 -11.74 12.10 -14.89
CA GLN A 312 -12.92 11.65 -15.66
C GLN A 312 -13.10 12.42 -16.97
N LYS A 313 -12.69 13.69 -17.00
CA LYS A 313 -12.85 14.56 -18.16
C LYS A 313 -11.72 14.40 -19.19
N TYR A 314 -10.47 14.29 -18.74
CA TYR A 314 -9.29 14.38 -19.60
C TYR A 314 -8.62 13.04 -19.89
N PHE A 315 -8.76 12.04 -19.03
CA PHE A 315 -8.08 10.76 -19.19
C PHE A 315 -9.01 9.65 -19.67
N ARG A 316 -10.31 9.74 -19.35
CA ARG A 316 -11.25 8.64 -19.62
C ARG A 316 -11.59 8.54 -21.10
N HIS A 317 -11.36 7.36 -21.66
CA HIS A 317 -11.80 6.98 -22.98
C HIS A 317 -12.50 5.61 -22.94
N GLY A 318 -13.83 5.63 -22.95
CA GLY A 318 -14.65 4.42 -22.77
C GLY A 318 -14.41 3.79 -21.40
N PRO A 319 -14.01 2.51 -21.31
CA PRO A 319 -13.66 1.84 -20.07
C PRO A 319 -12.20 2.05 -19.64
N TRP A 320 -11.39 2.75 -20.43
CA TRP A 320 -9.94 2.90 -20.22
C TRP A 320 -9.56 4.33 -19.86
N TYR A 321 -8.32 4.50 -19.37
CA TYR A 321 -7.74 5.79 -19.03
C TYR A 321 -6.38 5.92 -19.74
N HIS A 322 -6.22 6.99 -20.51
CA HIS A 322 -4.95 7.34 -21.16
C HIS A 322 -4.28 8.49 -20.40
N ASP A 323 -3.01 8.73 -20.68
CA ASP A 323 -2.30 9.89 -20.14
C ASP A 323 -2.57 11.13 -21.03
N ALA A 324 -2.44 12.32 -20.45
CA ALA A 324 -2.60 13.59 -21.15
C ALA A 324 -1.60 14.65 -20.67
N ASP A 325 -1.35 15.67 -21.48
CA ASP A 325 -0.52 16.82 -21.07
C ASP A 325 -1.29 17.64 -20.02
N MET A 326 -0.68 17.91 -18.87
CA MET A 326 -1.35 18.60 -17.76
C MET A 326 -1.83 20.02 -18.12
N ARG A 327 -1.21 20.67 -19.12
CA ARG A 327 -1.47 22.06 -19.52
C ARG A 327 -2.63 22.16 -20.51
N THR A 328 -2.69 21.23 -21.47
CA THR A 328 -3.69 21.26 -22.55
C THR A 328 -4.84 20.28 -22.33
N GLY A 329 -4.60 19.20 -21.58
CA GLY A 329 -5.53 18.08 -21.43
C GLY A 329 -5.61 17.20 -22.67
N GLU A 330 -4.71 17.38 -23.65
CA GLU A 330 -4.66 16.56 -24.86
C GLU A 330 -3.99 15.21 -24.56
N ALA A 331 -4.57 14.13 -25.10
CA ALA A 331 -4.05 12.78 -24.93
C ALA A 331 -2.62 12.67 -25.46
N THR A 332 -1.70 12.13 -24.66
CA THR A 332 -0.29 11.95 -25.02
C THR A 332 0.01 10.50 -25.31
N HIS A 333 -0.22 9.61 -24.35
CA HIS A 333 0.12 8.19 -24.44
C HIS A 333 -1.08 7.29 -24.14
N TRP A 334 -1.28 6.30 -25.01
CA TRP A 334 -2.29 5.24 -24.86
C TRP A 334 -1.69 3.99 -24.23
N GLN A 335 -0.91 4.18 -23.16
CA GLN A 335 -0.27 3.09 -22.44
C GLN A 335 -1.10 2.75 -21.21
N LEU A 336 -1.42 1.47 -21.05
CA LEU A 336 -2.16 0.94 -19.93
C LEU A 336 -1.19 0.13 -19.07
N THR A 337 -1.01 0.54 -17.83
CA THR A 337 -0.11 -0.14 -16.88
C THR A 337 -0.95 -0.90 -15.86
N SER A 338 -0.43 -2.01 -15.34
CA SER A 338 -1.09 -2.77 -14.26
C SER A 338 -1.37 -1.91 -13.03
N HIS A 339 -0.56 -0.88 -12.78
CA HIS A 339 -0.74 0.06 -11.67
C HIS A 339 -2.05 0.84 -11.75
N GLN A 340 -2.63 1.05 -12.94
CA GLN A 340 -3.92 1.75 -13.10
C GLN A 340 -5.12 0.93 -12.58
N ALA A 341 -4.94 -0.37 -12.32
CA ALA A 341 -6.01 -1.24 -11.83
C ALA A 341 -6.51 -0.92 -10.42
N PHE A 342 -5.80 -0.06 -9.67
CA PHE A 342 -6.30 0.49 -8.39
C PHE A 342 -7.50 1.43 -8.57
N TRP A 343 -7.58 2.13 -9.72
CA TRP A 343 -8.47 3.26 -9.93
C TRP A 343 -9.96 2.91 -9.80
N PRO A 344 -10.47 1.78 -10.35
CA PRO A 344 -11.85 1.36 -10.12
C PRO A 344 -12.21 1.21 -8.63
N GLY A 345 -11.26 0.87 -7.76
CA GLY A 345 -11.47 0.77 -6.31
C GLY A 345 -11.64 2.13 -5.61
N LEU A 346 -11.27 3.23 -6.27
CA LEU A 346 -11.42 4.60 -5.77
C LEU A 346 -12.63 5.34 -6.37
N GLN A 347 -13.42 4.69 -7.24
CA GLN A 347 -14.60 5.31 -7.85
C GLN A 347 -15.82 5.09 -6.97
N PHE A 348 -16.56 6.17 -6.72
CA PHE A 348 -17.77 6.19 -5.91
C PHE A 348 -18.99 6.54 -6.76
#